data_AF-A0A377ZXV4-F1
#
_entry.id   AF-A0A377ZXV4-F1
#
_cell.length_a   1.000
_cell.length_b   1.000
_cell.length_c   1.000
_cell.angle_alpha   90.00
_cell.angle_beta   90.00
_cell.angle_gamma   90.00
#
_symmetry.space_group_name_H-M   'P 1'
#
loop_
_entity.id
_entity.type
_entity.pdbx_description
1 polymer ?
#
loop_
_entity_poly.entity_id
_entity_poly.type
_entity_poly.pdbx_seq_one_letter_code
_entity_poly.pdbx_strand_id
1 'polypeptide(L)'
;MLIVLSLTVSCRYIWWRYTSTLNWNDPVSLVCGIILLFAETYAWVVLVLGYFQVVWPLNRQPVPLPEDMDLWPTVDIFVPTYNEDLNVVKNTIYASQGIDWPKDKLNIWILDDGGREAFSSVCQRCWGALYRPHQPRTRQGRQHQ
;
A
#
# COMPACT_ATOMS: atom_id res chain seq x y z
N MET A 1 -16.10 -16.40 14.69
CA MET A 1 -16.06 -17.04 16.03
C MET A 1 -14.68 -17.04 16.67
N LEU A 2 -13.60 -17.36 15.95
CA LEU A 2 -12.24 -17.37 16.54
C LEU A 2 -11.79 -16.02 17.12
N ILE A 3 -12.13 -14.91 16.48
CA ILE A 3 -11.82 -13.55 16.97
C ILE A 3 -12.47 -13.31 18.35
N VAL A 4 -13.74 -13.68 18.52
CA VAL A 4 -14.48 -13.50 19.78
C VAL A 4 -13.87 -14.37 20.90
N LEU A 5 -13.48 -15.61 20.58
CA LEU A 5 -12.83 -16.50 21.54
C LEU A 5 -11.44 -15.98 21.94
N SER A 6 -10.64 -15.54 20.97
CA SER A 6 -9.33 -14.93 21.21
C SER A 6 -9.45 -13.69 22.11
N LEU A 7 -10.37 -12.77 21.79
CA LEU A 7 -10.61 -11.57 22.60
C LEU A 7 -11.03 -11.91 24.03
N THR A 8 -11.90 -12.91 24.21
CA THR A 8 -12.38 -13.32 25.54
C THR A 8 -11.23 -13.85 26.41
N VAL A 9 -10.38 -14.71 25.84
CA VAL A 9 -9.20 -15.27 26.54
C VAL A 9 -8.19 -14.17 26.85
N SER A 10 -7.91 -13.27 25.90
CA SER A 10 -6.97 -12.16 26.10
C SER A 10 -7.46 -11.15 27.15
N CYS A 11 -8.74 -10.79 27.16
CA CYS A 11 -9.33 -9.94 28.21
C CYS A 11 -9.20 -10.58 29.60
N ARG A 12 -9.50 -11.88 29.71
CA ARG A 12 -9.38 -12.63 30.96
C ARG A 12 -7.93 -12.70 31.45
N TYR A 13 -6.98 -12.87 30.53
CA TYR A 13 -5.55 -12.89 30.83
C TYR A 13 -5.07 -11.53 31.37
N ILE A 14 -5.39 -10.44 30.68
CA ILE A 14 -5.03 -9.09 31.14
C ILE A 14 -5.64 -8.79 32.50
N TRP A 15 -6.90 -9.15 32.73
CA TRP A 15 -7.54 -8.97 34.03
C TRP A 15 -6.78 -9.69 35.15
N TRP A 16 -6.35 -10.94 34.91
CA TRP A 16 -5.52 -11.68 35.86
C TRP A 16 -4.14 -11.02 36.08
N ARG A 17 -3.55 -10.48 35.02
CA ARG A 17 -2.26 -9.79 35.07
C ARG A 17 -2.30 -8.54 35.96
N TYR A 18 -3.33 -7.71 35.80
CA TYR A 18 -3.54 -6.51 36.63
C TYR A 18 -3.78 -6.85 38.11
N THR A 19 -4.48 -7.95 38.39
CA THR A 19 -4.93 -8.27 39.75
C THR A 19 -3.95 -9.14 40.55
N SER A 20 -3.22 -10.03 39.90
CA SER A 20 -2.50 -11.14 40.58
C SER A 20 -0.98 -11.05 40.51
N THR A 21 -0.39 -10.19 39.68
CA THR A 21 1.07 -10.19 39.46
C THR A 21 1.82 -8.94 39.88
N LEU A 22 1.14 -7.88 40.36
CA LEU A 22 1.84 -6.77 41.00
C LEU A 22 2.28 -7.16 42.41
N ASN A 23 3.60 -7.24 42.60
CA ASN A 23 4.19 -7.42 43.91
C ASN A 23 4.35 -6.05 44.59
N TRP A 24 3.53 -5.79 45.59
CA TRP A 24 3.51 -4.52 46.33
C TRP A 24 4.65 -4.36 47.35
N ASN A 25 5.43 -5.43 47.61
CA ASN A 25 6.42 -5.45 48.68
C ASN A 25 7.81 -4.97 48.25
N ASP A 26 8.12 -4.93 46.95
CA ASP A 26 9.43 -4.51 46.44
C ASP A 26 9.31 -3.44 45.34
N PRO A 27 9.83 -2.21 45.55
CA PRO A 27 9.67 -1.10 44.61
C PRO A 27 10.30 -1.34 43.23
N VAL A 28 11.44 -2.04 43.16
CA VAL A 28 12.14 -2.30 41.89
C VAL A 28 11.36 -3.31 41.05
N SER A 29 10.91 -4.40 41.69
CA SER A 29 10.04 -5.39 41.06
C SER A 29 8.71 -4.80 40.62
N LEU A 30 8.17 -3.84 41.38
CA LEU A 30 6.95 -3.12 41.03
C LEU A 30 7.12 -2.25 39.77
N VAL A 31 8.21 -1.47 39.67
CA VAL A 31 8.47 -0.64 38.47
C VAL A 31 8.68 -1.53 37.24
N CYS A 32 9.51 -2.58 37.34
CA CYS A 32 9.71 -3.53 36.24
C CYS A 32 8.40 -4.23 35.84
N GLY A 33 7.57 -4.62 36.81
CA GLY A 33 6.26 -5.22 36.59
C GLY A 33 5.27 -4.27 35.89
N ILE A 34 5.27 -2.99 36.25
CA ILE A 34 4.43 -1.95 35.62
C ILE A 34 4.87 -1.72 34.17
N ILE A 35 6.17 -1.60 33.90
CA ILE A 35 6.69 -1.41 32.53
C ILE A 35 6.27 -2.59 31.65
N LEU A 36 6.41 -3.82 32.15
CA LEU A 36 6.00 -5.01 31.43
C LEU A 36 4.49 -5.06 31.20
N LEU A 37 3.69 -4.67 32.20
CA LEU A 37 2.24 -4.56 32.08
C LEU A 37 1.80 -3.54 31.03
N PHE A 38 2.48 -2.39 30.94
CA PHE A 38 2.24 -1.39 29.89
C PHE A 38 2.57 -1.95 28.50
N ALA A 39 3.69 -2.65 28.35
CA ALA A 39 4.06 -3.28 27.08
C ALA A 39 3.03 -4.36 26.66
N GLU A 40 2.58 -5.20 27.59
CA GLU A 40 1.54 -6.21 27.34
C GLU A 40 0.18 -5.56 27.01
N THR A 41 -0.20 -4.50 27.72
CA THR A 41 -1.44 -3.74 27.45
C THR A 41 -1.39 -3.11 26.07
N TYR A 42 -0.26 -2.54 25.68
CA TYR A 42 -0.04 -1.99 24.34
C TYR A 42 -0.22 -3.07 23.26
N ALA A 43 0.40 -4.25 23.44
CA ALA A 43 0.26 -5.36 22.51
C ALA A 43 -1.21 -5.82 22.36
N TRP A 44 -1.97 -5.84 23.47
CA TRP A 44 -3.39 -6.17 23.43
C TRP A 44 -4.23 -5.12 22.70
N VAL A 45 -3.97 -3.82 22.92
CA VAL A 45 -4.66 -2.75 22.17
C VAL A 45 -4.39 -2.88 20.67
N VAL A 46 -3.15 -3.12 20.28
CA VAL A 46 -2.77 -3.34 18.87
C VAL A 46 -3.52 -4.55 18.29
N LEU A 47 -3.63 -5.65 19.04
CA LEU A 47 -4.39 -6.83 18.63
C LEU A 47 -5.88 -6.51 18.44
N VAL A 48 -6.51 -5.77 19.36
CA VAL A 48 -7.91 -5.35 19.23
C VAL A 48 -8.09 -4.48 17.97
N LEU A 49 -7.22 -3.49 17.76
CA LEU A 49 -7.26 -2.63 16.58
C LEU A 49 -7.06 -3.42 15.28
N GLY A 50 -6.14 -4.38 15.27
CA GLY A 50 -5.93 -5.28 14.14
C GLY A 50 -7.19 -6.10 13.82
N TYR A 51 -7.89 -6.61 14.84
CA TYR A 51 -9.17 -7.27 14.61
C TYR A 51 -10.25 -6.33 14.10
N PHE A 52 -10.36 -5.10 14.61
CA PHE A 52 -11.29 -4.11 14.08
C PHE A 52 -11.07 -3.84 12.59
N GLN A 53 -9.81 -3.76 12.14
CA GLN A 53 -9.48 -3.58 10.73
C GLN A 53 -9.90 -4.78 9.87
N VAL A 54 -9.73 -6.00 10.40
CA VAL A 54 -9.98 -7.24 9.65
C VAL A 54 -11.46 -7.66 9.66
N VAL A 55 -12.23 -7.28 10.69
CA VAL A 55 -13.65 -7.64 10.83
C VAL A 55 -14.53 -7.03 9.75
N TRP A 56 -14.14 -5.88 9.18
CA TRP A 56 -14.87 -5.24 8.10
C TRP A 56 -14.06 -5.21 6.79
N PRO A 57 -13.84 -6.38 6.15
CA PRO A 57 -13.21 -6.39 4.84
C PRO A 57 -14.18 -5.75 3.85
N LEU A 58 -13.78 -4.63 3.24
CA LEU A 58 -14.56 -3.99 2.20
C LEU A 58 -14.52 -4.87 0.94
N ASN A 59 -15.48 -5.79 0.84
CA ASN A 59 -15.58 -6.69 -0.30
C ASN A 59 -16.27 -5.95 -1.47
N ARG A 60 -15.49 -5.18 -2.22
CA ARG A 60 -15.98 -4.50 -3.42
C ARG A 60 -15.98 -5.50 -4.58
N GLN A 61 -17.17 -6.00 -4.92
CA GLN A 61 -17.33 -6.79 -6.14
C GLN A 61 -16.95 -5.94 -7.36
N PRO A 62 -16.22 -6.50 -8.35
CA PRO A 62 -15.95 -5.80 -9.59
C PRO A 62 -17.28 -5.51 -10.28
N VAL A 63 -17.58 -4.23 -10.49
CA VAL A 63 -18.78 -3.81 -11.21
C VAL A 63 -18.54 -4.09 -12.69
N PRO A 64 -19.44 -4.80 -13.39
CA PRO A 64 -19.30 -5.01 -14.83
C PRO A 64 -19.33 -3.66 -15.53
N LEU A 65 -18.39 -3.45 -16.44
CA LEU A 65 -18.40 -2.28 -17.31
C LEU A 65 -19.64 -2.32 -18.22
N PRO A 66 -20.18 -1.16 -18.65
CA PRO A 66 -21.24 -1.12 -19.65
C PRO A 66 -20.80 -1.87 -20.92
N GLU A 67 -21.73 -2.58 -21.54
CA GLU A 67 -21.48 -3.31 -22.81
C GLU A 67 -21.06 -2.36 -23.94
N ASP A 68 -21.47 -1.08 -23.87
CA ASP A 68 -21.11 -0.04 -24.81
C ASP A 68 -19.70 0.52 -24.52
N MET A 69 -18.76 0.23 -25.42
CA MET A 69 -17.37 0.69 -25.37
C MET A 69 -17.24 2.21 -25.56
N ASP A 70 -18.26 2.89 -26.10
CA ASP A 70 -18.26 4.35 -26.26
C ASP A 70 -18.45 5.08 -24.93
N LEU A 71 -19.09 4.43 -23.95
CA LEU A 71 -19.24 4.95 -22.58
C LEU A 71 -17.96 4.77 -21.73
N TRP A 72 -16.98 4.04 -22.23
CA TRP A 72 -15.77 3.77 -21.47
C TRP A 72 -14.92 5.03 -21.33
N PRO A 73 -14.37 5.31 -20.14
CA PRO A 73 -13.51 6.46 -19.92
C PRO A 73 -12.18 6.33 -20.67
N THR A 74 -11.53 7.45 -20.97
CA THR A 74 -10.12 7.45 -21.37
C THR A 74 -9.26 7.07 -20.16
N VAL A 75 -8.36 6.11 -20.34
CA VAL A 75 -7.47 5.58 -19.30
C VAL A 75 -6.02 5.91 -19.65
N ASP A 76 -5.34 6.57 -18.71
CA ASP A 76 -3.90 6.83 -18.77
C ASP A 76 -3.17 5.82 -17.88
N ILE A 77 -2.30 5.00 -18.47
CA ILE A 77 -1.44 4.05 -17.77
C ILE A 77 -0.07 4.67 -17.57
N PHE A 78 0.34 4.86 -16.32
CA PHE A 78 1.66 5.38 -15.97
C PHE A 78 2.58 4.23 -15.53
N VAL A 79 3.72 4.09 -16.20
CA VAL A 79 4.77 3.11 -15.87
C VAL A 79 6.01 3.87 -15.38
N PRO A 80 6.19 4.03 -14.05
CA PRO A 80 7.39 4.62 -13.48
C PRO A 80 8.56 3.62 -13.52
N THR A 81 9.71 4.08 -13.99
CA THR A 81 10.96 3.32 -14.07
C THR A 81 12.13 4.18 -13.58
N TYR A 82 13.05 3.56 -12.85
CA TYR A 82 14.27 4.20 -12.37
C TYR A 82 15.50 3.43 -12.84
N ASN A 83 15.77 2.25 -12.25
CA ASN A 83 16.97 1.46 -12.53
C ASN A 83 16.67 0.00 -12.94
N GLU A 84 15.43 -0.29 -13.33
CA GLU A 84 15.03 -1.60 -13.82
C GLU A 84 15.67 -1.91 -15.18
N ASP A 85 15.83 -3.19 -15.50
CA ASP A 85 16.32 -3.66 -16.79
C ASP A 85 15.27 -3.39 -17.89
N LEU A 86 15.75 -3.05 -19.08
CA LEU A 86 14.95 -2.73 -20.25
C LEU A 86 14.00 -3.87 -20.63
N ASN A 87 14.37 -5.13 -20.37
CA ASN A 87 13.52 -6.29 -20.64
C ASN A 87 12.30 -6.34 -19.72
N VAL A 88 12.43 -5.95 -18.45
CA VAL A 88 11.31 -5.92 -17.49
C VAL A 88 10.33 -4.82 -17.87
N VAL A 89 10.84 -3.66 -18.26
CA VAL A 89 9.99 -2.54 -18.67
C VAL A 89 9.29 -2.83 -20.00
N LYS A 90 9.97 -3.44 -20.98
CA LYS A 90 9.34 -3.90 -22.23
C LYS A 90 8.19 -4.87 -21.98
N ASN A 91 8.37 -5.86 -21.10
CA ASN A 91 7.29 -6.80 -20.77
C ASN A 91 6.09 -6.09 -20.16
N THR A 92 6.31 -5.09 -19.30
CA THR A 92 5.25 -4.28 -18.69
C THR A 92 4.52 -3.43 -19.74
N ILE A 93 5.25 -2.87 -20.71
CA ILE A 93 4.66 -2.11 -21.83
C ILE A 93 3.81 -3.02 -22.71
N TYR A 94 4.32 -4.19 -23.09
CA TYR A 94 3.56 -5.14 -23.90
C TYR A 94 2.33 -5.66 -23.17
N ALA A 95 2.43 -5.92 -21.87
CA ALA A 95 1.28 -6.28 -21.05
C ALA A 95 0.24 -5.15 -21.00
N SER A 96 0.69 -3.90 -20.89
CA SER A 96 -0.19 -2.72 -20.90
C SER A 96 -0.88 -2.51 -22.24
N GLN A 97 -0.19 -2.78 -23.35
CA GLN A 97 -0.76 -2.74 -24.71
C GLN A 97 -1.74 -3.90 -24.98
N GLY A 98 -1.63 -5.00 -24.24
CA GLY A 98 -2.48 -6.18 -24.35
C GLY A 98 -3.75 -6.12 -23.49
N ILE A 99 -4.01 -5.00 -22.82
CA ILE A 99 -5.26 -4.80 -22.06
C ILE A 99 -6.42 -4.70 -23.04
N ASP A 100 -7.53 -5.38 -22.73
CA ASP A 100 -8.79 -5.32 -23.48
C ASP A 100 -9.47 -3.94 -23.31
N TRP A 101 -8.87 -2.91 -23.90
CA TRP A 101 -9.39 -1.53 -23.92
C TRP A 101 -9.35 -0.96 -25.35
N PRO A 102 -10.32 -0.13 -25.75
CA PRO A 102 -10.27 0.59 -27.03
C PRO A 102 -9.00 1.44 -27.11
N LYS A 103 -8.21 1.23 -28.19
CA LYS A 103 -6.87 1.83 -28.36
C LYS A 103 -6.89 3.35 -28.48
N ASP A 104 -8.01 3.92 -28.94
CA ASP A 104 -8.27 5.35 -29.03
C ASP A 104 -8.47 6.01 -27.66
N LYS A 105 -8.79 5.22 -26.63
CA LYS A 105 -9.01 5.68 -25.25
C LYS A 105 -7.92 5.23 -24.28
N LEU A 106 -6.87 4.59 -24.77
CA LEU A 106 -5.77 4.07 -23.97
C LEU A 106 -4.49 4.84 -24.26
N ASN A 107 -4.01 5.63 -23.29
CA ASN A 107 -2.72 6.29 -23.40
C ASN A 107 -1.73 5.65 -22.43
N ILE A 108 -0.52 5.39 -22.91
CA ILE A 108 0.54 4.78 -22.09
C ILE A 108 1.65 5.81 -21.91
N TRP A 109 2.04 6.07 -20.67
CA TRP A 109 3.04 7.06 -20.28
C TRP A 109 4.19 6.37 -19.56
N ILE A 110 5.41 6.57 -20.07
CA ILE A 110 6.62 6.03 -19.44
C ILE A 110 7.34 7.18 -18.73
N LEU A 111 7.48 7.04 -17.42
CA LEU A 111 8.13 8.02 -16.54
C LEU A 111 9.51 7.48 -16.20
N ASP A 112 10.53 7.90 -16.94
CA ASP A 112 11.91 7.51 -16.72
C ASP A 112 12.65 8.57 -15.90
N ASP A 113 12.85 8.27 -14.62
CA ASP A 113 13.64 9.09 -13.71
C ASP A 113 15.15 8.75 -13.77
N GLY A 114 15.51 7.68 -14.49
CA GLY A 114 16.90 7.21 -14.63
C GLY A 114 17.70 7.91 -15.73
N GLY A 115 17.06 8.74 -16.55
CA GLY A 115 17.73 9.55 -17.59
C GLY A 115 18.42 8.71 -18.67
N ARG A 116 17.85 7.56 -19.05
CA ARG A 116 18.48 6.61 -19.98
C ARG A 116 17.92 6.81 -21.39
N GLU A 117 18.73 7.31 -22.33
CA GLU A 117 18.31 7.52 -23.74
C GLU A 117 17.78 6.24 -24.42
N ALA A 118 18.25 5.07 -23.98
CA ALA A 118 17.75 3.77 -24.43
C ALA A 118 16.23 3.62 -24.25
N PHE A 119 15.64 4.23 -23.21
CA PHE A 119 14.19 4.20 -22.97
C PHE A 119 13.43 5.03 -23.99
N SER A 120 13.94 6.18 -24.39
CA SER A 120 13.31 7.01 -25.43
C SER A 120 13.17 6.24 -26.76
N SER A 121 14.22 5.51 -27.17
CA SER A 121 14.18 4.69 -28.38
C SER A 121 13.19 3.51 -28.30
N VAL A 122 12.99 2.94 -27.11
CA VAL A 122 12.02 1.87 -26.89
C VAL A 122 10.59 2.42 -26.87
N CYS A 123 10.38 3.59 -26.26
CA CYS A 123 9.08 4.28 -26.27
C CYS A 123 8.64 4.62 -27.70
N GLN A 124 9.55 5.12 -28.54
CA GLN A 124 9.23 5.43 -29.94
C GLN A 124 8.89 4.20 -30.77
N ARG A 125 9.49 3.05 -30.44
CA ARG A 125 9.24 1.77 -31.11
C ARG A 125 7.96 1.09 -30.62
N CYS A 126 7.58 1.31 -29.37
CA CYS A 126 6.32 0.88 -28.79
C CYS A 126 5.25 1.96 -29.06
N TRP A 127 4.59 1.90 -30.22
CA TRP A 127 3.54 2.83 -30.64
C TRP A 127 2.65 3.32 -29.48
N GLY A 128 2.63 4.64 -29.28
CA GLY A 128 1.73 5.33 -28.34
C GLY A 128 2.32 5.69 -26.97
N ALA A 129 3.55 5.27 -26.66
CA ALA A 129 4.18 5.65 -25.39
C ALA A 129 4.81 7.06 -25.46
N LEU A 130 4.22 8.02 -24.74
CA LEU A 130 4.78 9.36 -24.61
C LEU A 130 5.84 9.37 -23.51
N TYR A 131 7.08 9.69 -23.89
CA TYR A 131 8.23 9.82 -22.99
C TYR A 131 8.24 11.22 -22.37
N ARG A 132 8.16 11.29 -21.04
CA ARG A 132 8.39 12.54 -20.30
C ARG A 132 9.75 12.46 -19.61
N PRO A 133 10.76 13.27 -20.02
CA PRO A 133 12.04 13.29 -19.34
C PRO A 133 11.91 13.83 -17.92
N HIS A 134 12.77 13.34 -17.01
CA HIS A 134 12.84 13.82 -15.64
C HIS A 134 13.08 15.34 -15.63
N GLN A 135 12.11 16.08 -15.09
CA GLN A 135 12.28 17.48 -14.75
C GLN A 135 12.84 17.55 -13.32
N PRO A 136 14.06 18.08 -13.09
CA PRO A 136 14.62 18.14 -11.75
C PRO A 136 13.64 18.87 -10.83
N ARG A 137 13.37 18.31 -9.63
CA ARG A 137 12.53 18.95 -8.61
C ARG A 137 13.12 20.32 -8.27
N THR A 138 12.70 21.36 -8.96
CA THR A 138 12.85 22.73 -8.49
C THR A 138 12.01 22.83 -7.23
N ARG A 139 12.68 23.11 -6.11
CA ARG A 139 12.07 23.38 -4.81
C ARG A 139 11.12 24.59 -4.92
N GLN A 140 9.87 24.38 -5.31
CA GLN A 140 8.82 25.41 -5.31
C GLN A 140 7.63 24.98 -4.42
N GLY A 141 7.91 24.68 -3.15
CA GLY A 141 6.83 24.35 -2.20
C GLY A 141 7.20 24.30 -0.71
N ARG A 142 8.33 24.89 -0.30
CA ARG A 142 8.68 25.05 1.13
C ARG A 142 9.22 26.45 1.42
N GLN A 143 8.44 27.47 1.08
CA GLN A 143 8.43 28.76 1.78
C GLN A 143 6.99 29.28 1.68
N HIS A 144 6.40 29.68 2.81
CA HIS A 144 4.98 29.99 3.05
C HIS A 144 4.10 28.82 3.54
N GLN A 145 4.30 28.41 4.79
CA GLN A 145 3.39 28.69 5.91
C GLN A 145 4.06 28.31 7.23
#